data_AF-A0A2K8T9W0-F1
#
_entry.id   AF-A0A2K8T9W0-F1
#
_cell.length_a   1.000
_cell.length_b   1.000
_cell.length_c   1.000
_cell.angle_alpha   90.00
_cell.angle_beta   90.00
_cell.angle_gamma   90.00
#
_symmetry.space_group_name_H-M   'P 1'
#
loop_
_entity.id
_entity.type
_entity.pdbx_description
1 polymer ?
#
loop_
_entity_poly.entity_id
_entity_poly.type
_entity_poly.pdbx_seq_one_letter_code
_entity_poly.pdbx_strand_id
1 'polypeptide(L)'
;MFTLPVFQLLLQDNPDLFTTEGLSSLLLDSQGLKCTQHHKFTYPSLLRDKSVYLELAQWGDSNALDAEIIRRFKASPKIWAANGCETVQESSDFLFLFGKIRDNLHELQRSIGISGVSHHNTAIRVRPWRWRSHRLFSYPAVKEQLILLDSDRLKFQQSVREITKYFISLVQMRTAYNLFSVDENEKKIPASATAVQKAASKAVRADIYATSHDWQQTGANCWEGKRAYKVDPDEIHLCLHLDWDENEFIFFDAHHPDPKRCPWLDTAE
;
A
#
# COMPACT_ATOMS: atom_id res chain seq x y z
N MET A 1 20.25 16.71 12.47
CA MET A 1 21.25 15.89 11.75
C MET A 1 21.15 14.51 12.36
N PHE A 2 20.64 13.51 11.62
CA PHE A 2 20.42 12.17 12.17
C PHE A 2 21.76 11.57 12.59
N THR A 3 21.87 11.16 13.86
CA THR A 3 23.03 10.43 14.35
C THR A 3 23.05 9.06 13.66
N LEU A 4 24.04 8.88 12.79
CA LEU A 4 24.22 7.76 11.86
C LEU A 4 24.53 6.35 12.44
N PRO A 5 24.87 6.09 13.73
CA PRO A 5 25.32 4.76 14.14
C PRO A 5 24.30 3.63 13.90
N VAL A 6 23.01 3.86 14.19
CA VAL A 6 21.98 2.83 14.01
C VAL A 6 21.74 2.52 12.53
N PHE A 7 21.72 3.56 11.69
CA PHE A 7 21.49 3.42 10.27
C PHE A 7 22.69 2.80 9.57
N GLN A 8 23.92 3.03 10.06
CA GLN A 8 25.10 2.32 9.58
C GLN A 8 25.01 0.82 9.83
N LEU A 9 24.52 0.39 11.00
CA LEU A 9 24.31 -1.01 11.32
C LEU A 9 23.21 -1.64 10.44
N LEU A 10 22.10 -0.92 10.22
CA LEU A 10 21.05 -1.38 9.30
C LEU A 10 21.50 -1.43 7.83
N LEU A 11 22.33 -0.48 7.40
CA LEU A 11 22.91 -0.43 6.07
C LEU A 11 23.89 -1.57 5.78
N GLN A 12 24.64 -2.04 6.79
CA GLN A 12 25.52 -3.19 6.65
C GLN A 12 24.75 -4.45 6.26
N ASP A 13 23.56 -4.63 6.85
CA ASP A 13 22.67 -5.74 6.51
C ASP A 13 21.90 -5.49 5.20
N ASN A 14 21.66 -4.22 4.83
CA ASN A 14 20.77 -3.84 3.73
C ASN A 14 21.27 -2.58 2.99
N PRO A 15 22.00 -2.74 1.87
CA PRO A 15 22.53 -1.60 1.11
C PRO A 15 21.42 -0.70 0.52
N ASP A 16 20.23 -1.24 0.30
CA ASP A 16 19.09 -0.54 -0.28
C ASP A 16 18.18 0.13 0.77
N LEU A 17 18.62 0.23 2.03
CA LEU A 17 17.81 0.82 3.11
C LEU A 17 17.34 2.25 2.77
N PHE A 18 18.22 3.05 2.16
CA PHE A 18 17.94 4.41 1.73
C PHE A 18 17.38 4.47 0.31
N THR A 19 16.38 3.62 0.07
CA THR A 19 15.49 3.68 -1.10
C THR A 19 14.05 3.85 -0.63
N THR A 20 13.16 4.18 -1.56
CA THR A 20 11.70 4.20 -1.35
C THR A 20 11.24 2.87 -0.74
N GLU A 21 11.62 1.75 -1.34
CA GLU A 21 11.25 0.41 -0.87
C GLU A 21 11.88 0.06 0.48
N GLY A 22 13.13 0.45 0.70
CA GLY A 22 13.87 0.19 1.94
C GLY A 22 13.24 0.86 3.16
N LEU A 23 12.99 2.17 3.08
CA LEU A 23 12.39 2.94 4.18
C LEU A 23 10.94 2.53 4.47
N SER A 24 10.13 2.28 3.44
CA SER A 24 8.77 1.74 3.66
C SER A 24 8.77 0.35 4.25
N SER A 25 9.74 -0.49 3.87
CA SER A 25 9.85 -1.83 4.46
C SER A 25 10.29 -1.73 5.93
N LEU A 26 11.28 -0.91 6.25
CA LEU A 26 11.71 -0.64 7.63
C LEU A 26 10.53 -0.19 8.51
N LEU A 27 9.69 0.67 7.96
CA LEU A 27 8.48 1.10 8.63
C LEU A 27 7.50 -0.05 8.86
N LEU A 28 7.12 -0.78 7.81
CA LEU A 28 6.18 -1.91 7.91
C LEU A 28 6.68 -2.92 8.94
N ASP A 29 7.99 -3.15 8.97
CA ASP A 29 8.65 -4.03 9.92
C ASP A 29 8.55 -3.51 11.36
N SER A 30 8.56 -2.19 11.57
CA SER A 30 8.30 -1.58 12.88
C SER A 30 6.85 -1.76 13.37
N GLN A 31 5.88 -2.00 12.47
CA GLN A 31 4.49 -2.35 12.82
C GLN A 31 4.40 -3.82 13.25
N GLY A 32 5.11 -4.69 12.54
CA GLY A 32 5.03 -6.14 12.65
C GLY A 32 5.97 -6.79 13.66
N LEU A 33 6.65 -6.00 14.48
CA LEU A 33 7.76 -6.42 15.34
C LEU A 33 7.63 -7.84 15.90
N LYS A 34 8.59 -8.71 15.50
CA LYS A 34 8.67 -10.17 15.77
C LYS A 34 7.91 -11.08 14.78
N CYS A 35 7.24 -10.57 13.76
CA CYS A 35 6.58 -11.39 12.74
C CYS A 35 7.52 -11.76 11.58
N THR A 36 8.52 -12.62 11.83
CA THR A 36 9.51 -13.10 10.83
C THR A 36 8.91 -13.57 9.49
N GLN A 37 7.63 -13.95 9.47
CA GLN A 37 6.93 -14.51 8.32
C GLN A 37 6.32 -13.48 7.35
N HIS A 38 6.23 -12.20 7.74
CA HIS A 38 5.66 -11.13 6.90
C HIS A 38 6.67 -10.06 6.48
N HIS A 39 7.93 -10.18 6.91
CA HIS A 39 8.99 -9.25 6.52
C HIS A 39 9.42 -9.50 5.08
N LYS A 40 9.44 -8.43 4.26
CA LYS A 40 10.10 -8.47 2.94
C LYS A 40 11.62 -8.42 3.08
N PHE A 41 12.11 -7.80 4.15
CA PHE A 41 13.52 -7.77 4.54
C PHE A 41 13.63 -8.24 5.98
N THR A 42 14.27 -9.39 6.22
CA THR A 42 14.57 -9.79 7.59
C THR A 42 15.79 -9.02 8.04
N TYR A 43 15.62 -7.89 8.73
CA TYR A 43 16.73 -7.17 9.37
C TYR A 43 17.10 -7.91 10.67
N PRO A 44 18.14 -8.76 10.69
CA PRO A 44 18.45 -9.55 11.89
C PRO A 44 18.86 -8.66 13.05
N SER A 45 19.43 -7.49 12.73
CA SER A 45 19.70 -6.37 13.64
C SER A 45 18.44 -5.82 14.31
N LEU A 46 17.35 -5.57 13.56
CA LEU A 46 16.06 -5.15 14.13
C LEU A 46 15.46 -6.21 15.07
N LEU A 47 15.69 -7.49 14.79
CA LEU A 47 15.20 -8.59 15.61
C LEU A 47 16.01 -8.82 16.90
N ARG A 48 17.29 -8.41 16.92
CA ARG A 48 18.23 -8.71 18.01
C ARG A 48 18.56 -7.50 18.87
N ASP A 49 18.66 -6.32 18.28
CA ASP A 49 19.12 -5.11 18.97
C ASP A 49 17.96 -4.16 19.33
N LYS A 50 17.76 -4.08 20.63
CA LYS A 50 16.76 -3.28 21.34
C LYS A 50 16.97 -1.76 21.24
N SER A 51 18.17 -1.32 20.87
CA SER A 51 18.54 0.08 20.71
C SER A 51 18.06 0.67 19.38
N VAL A 52 17.74 -0.18 18.40
CA VAL A 52 17.38 0.32 17.07
C VAL A 52 16.05 1.07 17.06
N TYR A 53 15.00 0.55 17.72
CA TYR A 53 13.72 1.27 17.84
C TYR A 53 13.81 2.56 18.65
N LEU A 54 14.72 2.56 19.62
CA LEU A 54 15.04 3.73 20.45
C LEU A 54 15.66 4.84 19.59
N GLU A 55 16.66 4.48 18.79
CA GLU A 55 17.32 5.40 17.87
C GLU A 55 16.40 5.84 16.73
N LEU A 56 15.58 4.93 16.17
CA LEU A 56 14.55 5.27 15.18
C LEU A 56 13.50 6.23 15.74
N ALA A 57 13.10 6.05 17.01
CA ALA A 57 12.23 6.98 17.73
C ALA A 57 12.96 8.25 18.24
N GLN A 58 14.28 8.35 18.05
CA GLN A 58 15.15 9.40 18.58
C GLN A 58 15.02 9.59 20.11
N TRP A 59 14.79 8.50 20.83
CA TRP A 59 14.62 8.46 22.28
C TRP A 59 15.91 8.08 22.98
N GLY A 60 17.05 8.64 22.59
CA GLY A 60 18.38 8.31 23.12
C GLY A 60 18.44 8.20 24.65
N ASP A 61 18.69 9.32 25.34
CA ASP A 61 18.63 9.38 26.81
C ASP A 61 17.17 9.49 27.28
N SER A 62 16.42 8.40 27.11
CA SER A 62 14.98 8.38 27.31
C SER A 62 14.58 8.69 28.76
N ASN A 63 13.48 9.45 28.93
CA ASN A 63 12.90 9.68 30.25
C ASN A 63 12.25 8.37 30.78
N ALA A 64 11.89 8.36 32.06
CA ALA A 64 11.32 7.16 32.70
C ALA A 64 10.04 6.63 32.00
N LEU A 65 9.27 7.50 31.36
CA LEU A 65 8.05 7.12 30.63
C LEU A 65 8.39 6.40 29.32
N ASP A 66 9.32 6.95 28.53
CA ASP A 66 9.78 6.35 27.28
C ASP A 66 10.40 4.97 27.55
N ALA A 67 11.24 4.86 28.59
CA ALA A 67 11.83 3.60 29.02
C ALA A 67 10.77 2.54 29.37
N GLU A 68 9.69 2.94 30.04
CA GLU A 68 8.60 2.05 30.44
C GLU A 68 7.74 1.62 29.25
N ILE A 69 7.42 2.53 28.32
CA ILE A 69 6.71 2.23 27.05
C ILE A 69 7.49 1.16 26.28
N ILE A 70 8.80 1.33 26.16
CA ILE A 70 9.67 0.38 25.46
C ILE A 70 9.78 -0.95 26.20
N ARG A 71 9.85 -0.93 27.54
CA ARG A 71 9.89 -2.15 28.35
C ARG A 71 8.63 -2.98 28.11
N ARG A 72 7.46 -2.35 28.13
CA ARG A 72 6.17 -2.99 27.85
C ARG A 72 6.11 -3.53 26.42
N PHE A 73 6.54 -2.73 25.45
CA PHE A 73 6.67 -3.14 24.05
C PHE A 73 7.54 -4.41 23.89
N LYS A 74 8.72 -4.45 24.51
CA LYS A 74 9.66 -5.58 24.43
C LYS A 74 9.14 -6.84 25.12
N ALA A 75 8.52 -6.67 26.28
CA ALA A 75 7.98 -7.77 27.09
C ALA A 75 6.79 -8.45 26.41
N SER A 76 6.06 -7.75 25.55
CA SER A 76 4.93 -8.36 24.84
C SER A 76 5.41 -9.38 23.80
N PRO A 77 4.92 -10.64 23.84
CA PRO A 77 5.18 -11.62 22.79
C PRO A 77 4.30 -11.40 21.55
N LYS A 78 3.41 -10.39 21.56
CA LYS A 78 2.41 -10.16 20.52
C LYS A 78 2.96 -9.32 19.37
N ILE A 79 2.40 -9.57 18.19
CA ILE A 79 2.47 -8.66 17.03
C ILE A 79 1.29 -7.70 17.20
N TRP A 80 1.54 -6.49 17.71
CA TRP A 80 0.45 -5.59 18.12
C TRP A 80 -0.46 -5.16 16.96
N ALA A 81 0.08 -5.02 15.74
CA ALA A 81 -0.71 -4.74 14.54
C ALA A 81 -1.65 -5.89 14.11
N ALA A 82 -1.33 -7.15 14.45
CA ALA A 82 -2.08 -8.32 14.01
C ALA A 82 -2.94 -8.95 15.13
N ASN A 83 -2.42 -8.97 16.36
CA ASN A 83 -3.03 -9.62 17.51
C ASN A 83 -3.90 -8.65 18.34
N GLY A 84 -3.80 -7.35 18.07
CA GLY A 84 -4.37 -6.29 18.90
C GLY A 84 -3.68 -6.15 20.26
N CYS A 85 -3.97 -5.03 20.93
CA CYS A 85 -3.50 -4.76 22.29
C CYS A 85 -4.54 -5.25 23.31
N GLU A 86 -4.10 -5.69 24.50
CA GLU A 86 -5.02 -6.19 25.54
C GLU A 86 -5.64 -5.06 26.35
N THR A 87 -4.94 -3.92 26.42
CA THR A 87 -5.37 -2.76 27.18
C THR A 87 -5.28 -1.49 26.34
N VAL A 88 -6.12 -0.50 26.69
CA VAL A 88 -6.07 0.83 26.07
C VAL A 88 -4.70 1.48 26.25
N GLN A 89 -4.04 1.24 27.39
CA GLN A 89 -2.70 1.78 27.65
C GLN A 89 -1.65 1.19 26.70
N GLU A 90 -1.68 -0.12 26.45
CA GLU A 90 -0.79 -0.76 25.48
C GLU A 90 -1.04 -0.24 24.05
N SER A 91 -2.31 -0.06 23.65
CA SER A 91 -2.64 0.56 22.36
C SER A 91 -2.07 1.97 22.25
N SER A 92 -2.22 2.77 23.30
CA SER A 92 -1.73 4.15 23.35
C SER A 92 -0.22 4.21 23.24
N ASP A 93 0.48 3.36 24.00
CA ASP A 93 1.93 3.21 23.98
C ASP A 93 2.45 2.80 22.59
N PHE A 94 1.80 1.83 21.95
CA PHE A 94 2.13 1.39 20.60
C PHE A 94 2.03 2.53 19.59
N LEU A 95 0.87 3.19 19.56
CA LEU A 95 0.60 4.26 18.62
C LEU A 95 1.56 5.43 18.83
N PHE A 96 1.94 5.71 20.08
CA PHE A 96 2.90 6.75 20.40
C PHE A 96 4.31 6.43 19.88
N LEU A 97 4.84 5.23 20.18
CA LEU A 97 6.14 4.78 19.68
C LEU A 97 6.16 4.71 18.14
N PHE A 98 5.14 4.11 17.54
CA PHE A 98 5.03 3.97 16.10
C PHE A 98 4.92 5.33 15.41
N GLY A 99 4.13 6.25 15.95
CA GLY A 99 4.03 7.62 15.46
C GLY A 99 5.39 8.32 15.45
N LYS A 100 6.20 8.17 16.51
CA LYS A 100 7.56 8.72 16.57
C LYS A 100 8.49 8.10 15.53
N ILE A 101 8.50 6.78 15.41
CA ILE A 101 9.31 6.08 14.40
C ILE A 101 8.94 6.57 13.00
N ARG A 102 7.64 6.62 12.67
CA ARG A 102 7.13 7.17 11.41
C ARG A 102 7.65 8.58 11.17
N ASP A 103 7.41 9.48 12.12
CA ASP A 103 7.66 10.91 11.92
C ASP A 103 9.18 11.14 11.71
N ASN A 104 10.03 10.41 12.43
CA ASN A 104 11.47 10.46 12.26
C ASN A 104 11.95 9.85 10.94
N LEU A 105 11.38 8.73 10.50
CA LEU A 105 11.67 8.16 9.17
C LEU A 105 11.25 9.13 8.06
N HIS A 106 10.12 9.81 8.23
CA HIS A 106 9.63 10.82 7.31
C HIS A 106 10.55 12.04 7.26
N GLU A 107 11.05 12.53 8.39
CA GLU A 107 12.06 13.58 8.47
C GLU A 107 13.39 13.16 7.84
N LEU A 108 13.85 11.94 8.11
CA LEU A 108 15.06 11.38 7.50
C LEU A 108 14.92 11.40 5.98
N GLN A 109 13.80 10.89 5.49
CA GLN A 109 13.49 10.88 4.07
C GLN A 109 13.48 12.28 3.44
N ARG A 110 12.85 13.27 4.10
CA ARG A 110 12.91 14.67 3.68
C ARG A 110 14.34 15.16 3.57
N SER A 111 15.18 14.82 4.54
CA SER A 111 16.57 15.29 4.58
C SER A 111 17.45 14.71 3.45
N ILE A 112 17.16 13.49 3.00
CA ILE A 112 17.91 12.80 1.94
C ILE A 112 17.21 12.85 0.57
N GLY A 113 16.01 13.42 0.48
CA GLY A 113 15.28 13.63 -0.77
C GLY A 113 14.82 12.35 -1.45
N ILE A 114 14.51 11.29 -0.69
CA ILE A 114 14.03 10.03 -1.28
C ILE A 114 12.55 10.17 -1.65
N SER A 115 12.22 9.78 -2.88
CA SER A 115 10.84 9.74 -3.38
C SER A 115 9.98 8.75 -2.60
N GLY A 116 8.69 9.05 -2.49
CA GLY A 116 7.67 8.13 -1.99
C GLY A 116 6.97 7.26 -3.00
N VAL A 117 7.38 7.38 -4.25
CA VAL A 117 6.72 6.72 -5.36
C VAL A 117 7.52 5.51 -5.80
N SER A 118 6.87 4.37 -5.71
CA SER A 118 7.34 3.12 -6.30
C SER A 118 6.48 2.76 -7.50
N HIS A 119 6.97 1.85 -8.34
CA HIS A 119 6.18 1.32 -9.44
C HIS A 119 5.37 0.11 -8.98
N HIS A 120 4.05 0.21 -9.03
CA HIS A 120 3.11 -0.85 -8.69
C HIS A 120 2.64 -1.59 -9.92
N ASN A 121 2.49 -2.90 -9.75
CA ASN A 121 2.08 -3.81 -10.79
C ASN A 121 0.83 -4.56 -10.35
N THR A 122 -0.30 -4.28 -10.99
CA THR A 122 -1.57 -4.98 -10.78
C THR A 122 -1.80 -5.95 -11.94
N ALA A 123 -1.97 -7.23 -11.64
CA ALA A 123 -2.37 -8.21 -12.64
C ALA A 123 -3.88 -8.45 -12.56
N ILE A 124 -4.59 -8.18 -13.66
CA ILE A 124 -6.03 -8.47 -13.76
C ILE A 124 -6.21 -9.66 -14.70
N ARG A 125 -6.94 -10.68 -14.23
CA ARG A 125 -7.20 -11.88 -15.03
C ARG A 125 -8.28 -11.58 -16.07
N VAL A 126 -7.99 -11.97 -17.31
CA VAL A 126 -8.88 -11.79 -18.46
C VAL A 126 -9.05 -13.14 -19.15
N ARG A 127 -10.29 -13.53 -19.48
CA ARG A 127 -10.56 -14.79 -20.22
C ARG A 127 -10.66 -14.53 -21.73
N PRO A 128 -9.67 -14.94 -22.54
CA PRO A 128 -9.88 -15.20 -23.95
C PRO A 128 -10.13 -16.69 -24.19
N TRP A 129 -11.38 -17.12 -23.99
CA TRP A 129 -12.09 -18.33 -24.45
C TRP A 129 -11.42 -19.74 -24.42
N ARG A 130 -10.11 -19.90 -24.25
CA ARG A 130 -9.37 -21.17 -24.12
C ARG A 130 -8.07 -21.09 -23.31
N TRP A 131 -7.57 -19.88 -23.00
CA TRP A 131 -6.35 -19.71 -22.20
C TRP A 131 -6.57 -18.64 -21.12
N ARG A 132 -6.04 -18.87 -19.91
CA ARG A 132 -5.98 -17.83 -18.87
C ARG A 132 -4.90 -16.84 -19.28
N SER A 133 -5.25 -15.57 -19.47
CA SER A 133 -4.27 -14.50 -19.67
C SER A 133 -4.39 -13.48 -18.55
N HIS A 134 -3.27 -13.10 -17.95
CA HIS A 134 -3.21 -11.98 -17.04
C HIS A 134 -2.81 -10.74 -17.85
N ARG A 135 -3.58 -9.65 -17.75
CA ARG A 135 -3.14 -8.35 -18.22
C ARG A 135 -2.44 -7.65 -17.06
N LEU A 136 -1.12 -7.53 -17.17
CA LEU A 136 -0.32 -6.75 -16.26
C LEU A 136 -0.49 -5.27 -16.57
N PHE A 137 -0.80 -4.48 -15.54
CA PHE A 137 -0.83 -3.04 -15.59
C PHE A 137 0.09 -2.46 -14.52
N SER A 138 0.78 -1.39 -14.89
CA SER A 138 1.98 -0.89 -14.24
C SER A 138 1.82 0.62 -14.04
N TYR A 139 1.90 1.11 -12.80
CA TYR A 139 1.66 2.52 -12.50
C TYR A 139 2.45 3.00 -11.27
N PRO A 140 2.81 4.29 -11.19
CA PRO A 140 3.38 4.86 -9.97
C PRO A 140 2.35 4.79 -8.83
N ALA A 141 2.76 4.43 -7.62
CA ALA A 141 1.93 4.53 -6.42
C ALA A 141 2.75 4.95 -5.19
N VAL A 142 2.08 5.65 -4.27
CA VAL A 142 2.68 6.13 -3.03
C VAL A 142 2.86 4.96 -2.07
N LYS A 143 4.05 4.82 -1.47
CA LYS A 143 4.24 3.91 -0.34
C LYS A 143 3.93 4.59 0.98
N GLU A 144 3.55 3.78 1.95
CA GLU A 144 3.28 4.23 3.32
C GLU A 144 4.41 5.13 3.85
N GLN A 145 4.00 6.33 4.28
CA GLN A 145 4.81 7.33 5.01
C GLN A 145 5.91 8.04 4.22
N LEU A 146 5.90 7.91 2.89
CA LEU A 146 6.92 8.51 2.07
C LEU A 146 6.54 9.89 1.50
N ILE A 147 7.52 10.77 1.29
CA ILE A 147 7.30 12.12 0.73
C ILE A 147 6.92 12.06 -0.74
N LEU A 148 5.91 12.83 -1.13
CA LEU A 148 5.61 13.06 -2.53
C LEU A 148 6.47 14.22 -3.05
N LEU A 149 7.44 13.94 -3.92
CA LEU A 149 8.25 14.99 -4.55
C LEU A 149 7.49 15.63 -5.73
N ASP A 150 7.85 16.85 -6.12
CA ASP A 150 7.24 17.49 -7.31
C ASP A 150 7.51 16.70 -8.60
N SER A 151 8.67 16.05 -8.71
CA SER A 151 8.96 15.12 -9.81
C SER A 151 8.01 13.94 -9.86
N ASP A 152 7.44 13.54 -8.72
CA ASP A 152 6.52 12.42 -8.62
C ASP A 152 5.10 12.82 -8.96
N ARG A 153 4.69 14.04 -8.59
CA ARG A 153 3.42 14.63 -9.01
C ARG A 153 3.27 14.62 -10.53
N LEU A 154 4.35 14.97 -11.25
CA LEU A 154 4.35 14.92 -12.71
C LEU A 154 4.16 13.49 -13.23
N LYS A 155 4.82 12.49 -12.63
CA LYS A 155 4.65 11.07 -13.02
C LYS A 155 3.21 10.60 -12.82
N PHE A 156 2.59 10.96 -11.69
CA PHE A 156 1.20 10.62 -11.41
C PHE A 156 0.21 11.27 -12.37
N GLN A 157 0.39 12.56 -12.67
CA GLN A 157 -0.44 13.25 -13.65
C GLN A 157 -0.35 12.59 -15.03
N GLN A 158 0.85 12.20 -15.44
CA GLN A 158 1.06 11.48 -16.69
C GLN A 158 0.41 10.08 -16.68
N SER A 159 0.41 9.38 -15.54
CA SER A 159 -0.20 8.06 -15.43
C SER A 159 -1.73 8.08 -15.44
N VAL A 160 -2.40 9.19 -15.06
CA VAL A 160 -3.87 9.32 -15.11
C VAL A 160 -4.43 8.86 -16.45
N ARG A 161 -3.80 9.31 -17.55
CA ARG A 161 -4.23 8.95 -18.91
C ARG A 161 -4.16 7.46 -19.17
N GLU A 162 -3.04 6.83 -18.84
CA GLU A 162 -2.82 5.41 -19.13
C GLU A 162 -3.66 4.51 -18.21
N ILE A 163 -3.80 4.86 -16.94
CA ILE A 163 -4.68 4.17 -15.97
C ILE A 163 -6.13 4.21 -16.47
N THR A 164 -6.61 5.40 -16.84
CA THR A 164 -7.98 5.60 -17.33
C THR A 164 -8.21 4.83 -18.62
N LYS A 165 -7.26 4.90 -19.56
CA LYS A 165 -7.34 4.16 -20.83
C LYS A 165 -7.39 2.65 -20.61
N TYR A 166 -6.58 2.14 -19.69
CA TYR A 166 -6.60 0.72 -19.32
C TYR A 166 -7.95 0.33 -18.71
N PHE A 167 -8.46 1.08 -17.74
CA PHE A 167 -9.77 0.85 -17.12
C PHE A 167 -10.91 0.85 -18.16
N ILE A 168 -10.94 1.85 -19.04
CA ILE A 168 -11.94 1.92 -20.11
C ILE A 168 -11.85 0.71 -21.06
N SER A 169 -10.64 0.27 -21.37
CA SER A 169 -10.43 -0.91 -22.21
C SER A 169 -10.99 -2.19 -21.59
N LEU A 170 -11.07 -2.27 -20.26
CA LEU A 170 -11.65 -3.40 -19.53
C LEU A 170 -13.18 -3.35 -19.55
N VAL A 171 -13.77 -2.19 -19.28
CA VAL A 171 -15.24 -2.06 -19.25
C VAL A 171 -15.87 -2.22 -20.64
N GLN A 172 -15.13 -1.92 -21.71
CA GLN A 172 -15.60 -2.06 -23.11
C GLN A 172 -15.34 -3.43 -23.74
N MET A 173 -14.88 -4.44 -22.97
CA MET A 173 -14.64 -5.78 -23.49
C MET A 173 -15.94 -6.51 -23.91
N ARG A 174 -15.81 -7.60 -24.70
CA ARG A 174 -16.94 -8.35 -25.29
C ARG A 174 -17.90 -8.95 -24.25
N THR A 175 -17.42 -9.21 -23.04
CA THR A 175 -18.21 -9.39 -21.82
C THR A 175 -17.97 -8.17 -20.94
N ALA A 176 -18.66 -7.08 -21.27
CA ALA A 176 -18.45 -5.76 -20.67
C ALA A 176 -18.74 -5.81 -19.17
N TYR A 177 -17.91 -5.14 -18.39
CA TYR A 177 -18.20 -4.88 -17.00
C TYR A 177 -19.31 -3.83 -16.93
N ASN A 178 -20.27 -4.02 -16.02
CA ASN A 178 -21.22 -2.99 -15.65
C ASN A 178 -20.46 -1.89 -14.92
N LEU A 179 -20.53 -0.67 -15.45
CA LEU A 179 -19.81 0.49 -14.92
C LEU A 179 -20.73 1.35 -14.07
N PHE A 180 -20.24 1.72 -12.90
CA PHE A 180 -20.93 2.57 -11.94
C PHE A 180 -20.02 3.71 -11.49
N SER A 181 -20.60 4.88 -11.25
CA SER A 181 -20.05 5.91 -10.38
C SER A 181 -20.56 5.65 -8.97
N VAL A 182 -19.71 5.78 -7.98
CA VAL A 182 -20.11 5.62 -6.57
C VAL A 182 -20.19 6.98 -5.92
N ASP A 183 -21.29 7.25 -5.24
CA ASP A 183 -21.48 8.50 -4.49
C ASP A 183 -20.95 8.40 -3.05
N GLU A 184 -21.07 9.50 -2.30
CA GLU A 184 -20.64 9.61 -0.90
C GLU A 184 -21.34 8.62 0.06
N ASN A 185 -22.48 8.05 -0.33
CA ASN A 185 -23.22 7.06 0.45
C ASN A 185 -22.97 5.63 -0.05
N GLU A 186 -21.90 5.42 -0.81
CA GLU A 186 -21.52 4.15 -1.45
C GLU A 186 -22.57 3.63 -2.46
N LYS A 187 -23.47 4.50 -2.93
CA LYS A 187 -24.51 4.09 -3.88
C LYS A 187 -23.94 4.02 -5.29
N LYS A 188 -24.17 2.88 -5.93
CA LYS A 188 -23.73 2.60 -7.31
C LYS A 188 -24.73 3.19 -8.31
N ILE A 189 -24.30 4.22 -9.05
CA ILE A 189 -25.08 4.91 -10.08
C ILE A 189 -24.53 4.48 -11.45
N PRO A 190 -25.36 3.93 -12.37
CA PRO A 190 -24.88 3.53 -13.70
C PRO A 190 -24.15 4.66 -14.41
N ALA A 191 -22.96 4.36 -14.93
CA ALA A 191 -22.07 5.32 -15.57
C ALA A 191 -21.63 4.84 -16.96
N SER A 192 -20.99 5.74 -17.71
CA SER A 192 -20.48 5.47 -19.05
C SER A 192 -18.97 5.72 -19.13
N ALA A 193 -18.31 5.10 -20.11
CA ALA A 193 -16.90 5.37 -20.38
C ALA A 193 -16.62 6.86 -20.63
N THR A 194 -17.56 7.58 -21.25
CA THR A 194 -17.49 9.03 -21.46
C THR A 194 -17.47 9.81 -20.15
N ALA A 195 -18.24 9.38 -19.14
CA ALA A 195 -18.22 10.00 -17.82
C ALA A 195 -16.86 9.84 -17.14
N VAL A 196 -16.26 8.65 -17.26
CA VAL A 196 -14.90 8.38 -16.75
C VAL A 196 -13.86 9.29 -17.42
N GLN A 197 -13.90 9.41 -18.75
CA GLN A 197 -12.98 10.29 -19.49
C GLN A 197 -13.12 11.76 -19.08
N LYS A 198 -14.35 12.23 -18.87
CA LYS A 198 -14.62 13.60 -18.43
C LYS A 198 -14.15 13.86 -16.99
N ALA A 199 -14.23 12.87 -16.11
CA ALA A 199 -13.69 12.96 -14.76
C ALA A 199 -12.15 12.96 -14.78
N ALA A 200 -11.55 12.08 -15.58
CA ALA A 200 -10.10 11.94 -15.69
C ALA A 200 -9.39 13.20 -16.19
N SER A 201 -10.03 14.04 -17.00
CA SER A 201 -9.43 15.30 -17.46
C SER A 201 -9.23 16.34 -16.36
N LYS A 202 -9.86 16.15 -15.18
CA LYS A 202 -9.72 17.00 -14.01
C LYS A 202 -8.86 16.39 -12.91
N ALA A 203 -8.53 15.10 -13.03
CA ALA A 203 -7.81 14.37 -12.00
C ALA A 203 -6.32 14.70 -12.03
N VAL A 204 -5.72 14.84 -10.85
CA VAL A 204 -4.26 15.00 -10.69
C VAL A 204 -3.56 13.65 -10.46
N ARG A 205 -4.31 12.64 -10.00
CA ARG A 205 -3.84 11.27 -9.79
C ARG A 205 -5.00 10.31 -10.01
N ALA A 206 -4.66 9.11 -10.47
CA ALA A 206 -5.60 8.01 -10.59
C ALA A 206 -5.00 6.79 -9.91
N ASP A 207 -5.82 6.03 -9.20
CA ASP A 207 -5.46 4.74 -8.60
C ASP A 207 -6.40 3.67 -9.17
N ILE A 208 -5.84 2.51 -9.49
CA ILE A 208 -6.61 1.35 -9.97
C ILE A 208 -6.26 0.10 -9.16
N TYR A 209 -7.28 -0.55 -8.65
CA TYR A 209 -7.13 -1.78 -7.88
C TYR A 209 -8.33 -2.68 -8.08
N ALA A 210 -8.16 -3.96 -7.78
CA ALA A 210 -9.27 -4.90 -7.61
C ALA A 210 -9.45 -5.15 -6.12
N THR A 211 -10.58 -5.66 -5.66
CA THR A 211 -10.73 -6.06 -4.26
C THR A 211 -10.33 -7.52 -4.06
N SER A 212 -9.36 -7.76 -3.18
CA SER A 212 -9.00 -9.08 -2.66
C SER A 212 -8.57 -8.95 -1.21
N HIS A 213 -8.98 -9.90 -0.37
CA HIS A 213 -8.56 -9.93 1.04
C HIS A 213 -7.27 -10.73 1.27
N ASP A 214 -6.72 -11.33 0.21
CA ASP A 214 -5.53 -12.17 0.28
C ASP A 214 -4.72 -11.88 -0.99
N TRP A 215 -3.81 -10.91 -0.93
CA TRP A 215 -2.94 -10.55 -2.05
C TRP A 215 -1.63 -11.33 -1.97
N GLN A 216 -1.19 -11.91 -3.09
CA GLN A 216 0.12 -12.52 -3.20
C GLN A 216 0.97 -11.82 -4.26
N GLN A 217 2.24 -11.60 -3.95
CA GLN A 217 3.22 -11.12 -4.91
C GLN A 217 3.70 -12.33 -5.74
N THR A 218 3.54 -12.28 -7.05
CA THR A 218 3.98 -13.33 -7.97
C THR A 218 5.47 -13.22 -8.30
N GLY A 219 6.06 -14.26 -8.89
CA GLY A 219 7.43 -14.26 -9.40
C GLY A 219 7.68 -13.21 -10.51
N ALA A 220 6.63 -12.63 -11.11
CA ALA A 220 6.73 -11.54 -12.08
C ALA A 220 6.69 -10.15 -11.44
N ASN A 221 6.89 -10.05 -10.11
CA ASN A 221 6.83 -8.81 -9.34
C ASN A 221 5.49 -8.07 -9.52
N CYS A 222 4.38 -8.81 -9.56
CA CYS A 222 3.04 -8.25 -9.60
C CYS A 222 2.19 -8.79 -8.47
N TRP A 223 1.17 -8.03 -8.06
CA TRP A 223 0.21 -8.47 -7.06
C TRP A 223 -1.01 -9.06 -7.74
N GLU A 224 -1.42 -10.24 -7.27
CA GLU A 224 -2.68 -10.86 -7.65
C GLU A 224 -3.49 -11.25 -6.42
N GLY A 225 -4.82 -11.11 -6.52
CA GLY A 225 -5.73 -11.56 -5.48
C GLY A 225 -5.85 -13.07 -5.48
N LYS A 226 -5.81 -13.69 -4.30
CA LYS A 226 -5.93 -15.12 -4.05
C LYS A 226 -7.33 -15.49 -3.57
N ARG A 227 -8.01 -14.61 -2.81
CA ARG A 227 -9.38 -14.82 -2.30
C ARG A 227 -10.14 -13.49 -2.17
N ALA A 228 -11.47 -13.51 -2.37
CA ALA A 228 -12.39 -12.40 -2.08
C ALA A 228 -13.41 -12.81 -1.00
N TYR A 229 -13.86 -11.86 -0.17
CA TYR A 229 -14.76 -12.17 0.97
C TYR A 229 -16.17 -12.39 0.43
N LYS A 230 -16.46 -13.64 0.08
CA LYS A 230 -17.78 -14.26 -0.11
C LYS A 230 -18.91 -13.56 -0.91
N VAL A 231 -18.78 -12.35 -1.47
CA VAL A 231 -19.93 -11.71 -2.15
C VAL A 231 -19.60 -10.92 -3.41
N ASP A 232 -18.42 -10.33 -3.56
CA ASP A 232 -18.19 -9.40 -4.68
C ASP A 232 -17.42 -10.03 -5.86
N PRO A 233 -18.09 -10.21 -7.01
CA PRO A 233 -17.53 -10.86 -8.20
C PRO A 233 -16.66 -9.89 -9.00
N ASP A 234 -15.41 -10.27 -9.30
CA ASP A 234 -14.54 -9.61 -10.28
C ASP A 234 -14.77 -8.09 -10.39
N GLU A 235 -14.45 -7.37 -9.33
CA GLU A 235 -14.63 -5.92 -9.24
C GLU A 235 -13.31 -5.21 -9.47
N ILE A 236 -13.36 -4.15 -10.27
CA ILE A 236 -12.22 -3.30 -10.58
C ILE A 236 -12.63 -1.88 -10.24
N HIS A 237 -11.84 -1.25 -9.40
CA HIS A 237 -12.08 0.08 -8.87
C HIS A 237 -11.11 1.06 -9.52
N LEU A 238 -11.63 2.23 -9.90
CA LEU A 238 -10.87 3.37 -10.36
C LEU A 238 -11.20 4.55 -9.45
N CYS A 239 -10.20 5.03 -8.71
CA CYS A 239 -10.29 6.27 -7.95
C CYS A 239 -9.57 7.39 -8.71
N LEU A 240 -10.24 8.51 -8.94
CA LEU A 240 -9.69 9.70 -9.57
C LEU A 240 -9.61 10.82 -8.55
N HIS A 241 -8.41 11.15 -8.10
CA HIS A 241 -8.16 12.24 -7.15
C HIS A 241 -8.10 13.57 -7.89
N LEU A 242 -8.87 14.55 -7.42
CA LEU A 242 -8.97 15.89 -7.99
C LEU A 242 -7.97 16.86 -7.34
N ASP A 243 -7.49 16.53 -6.14
CA ASP A 243 -6.42 17.23 -5.45
C ASP A 243 -5.30 16.26 -4.99
N TRP A 244 -4.19 16.81 -4.51
CA TRP A 244 -3.05 16.02 -4.01
C TRP A 244 -3.20 15.58 -2.56
N ASP A 245 -4.13 16.20 -1.84
CA ASP A 245 -4.37 15.93 -0.42
C ASP A 245 -5.37 14.76 -0.25
N GLU A 246 -5.86 14.20 -1.36
CA GLU A 246 -6.82 13.10 -1.46
C GLU A 246 -8.18 13.42 -0.80
N ASN A 247 -8.53 14.72 -0.68
CA ASN A 247 -9.78 15.15 -0.06
C ASN A 247 -10.93 15.15 -1.07
N GLU A 248 -10.66 15.50 -2.32
CA GLU A 248 -11.61 15.47 -3.42
C GLU A 248 -11.28 14.33 -4.37
N PHE A 249 -12.22 13.39 -4.53
CA PHE A 249 -12.06 12.26 -5.45
C PHE A 249 -13.38 11.84 -6.09
N ILE A 250 -13.29 11.15 -7.23
CA ILE A 250 -14.41 10.53 -7.92
C ILE A 250 -14.11 9.03 -8.03
N PHE A 251 -15.07 8.21 -7.61
CA PHE A 251 -14.91 6.77 -7.57
C PHE A 251 -15.78 6.06 -8.62
N PHE A 252 -15.18 5.12 -9.35
CA PHE A 252 -15.86 4.28 -10.33
C PHE A 252 -15.62 2.80 -10.05
N ASP A 253 -16.70 2.04 -10.16
CA ASP A 253 -16.68 0.58 -10.05
C ASP A 253 -17.03 -0.06 -11.39
N ALA A 254 -16.24 -1.06 -11.78
CA ALA A 254 -16.53 -1.96 -12.87
C ALA A 254 -16.79 -3.35 -12.30
N HIS A 255 -17.99 -3.89 -12.54
CA HIS A 255 -18.43 -5.20 -12.07
C HIS A 255 -18.65 -6.16 -13.22
N HIS A 256 -18.14 -7.38 -13.12
CA HIS A 256 -18.51 -8.39 -14.10
C HIS A 256 -19.98 -8.85 -13.92
N PRO A 257 -20.77 -9.02 -15.00
CA PRO A 257 -22.19 -9.39 -14.90
C PRO A 257 -22.44 -10.82 -14.38
N ASP A 258 -21.43 -11.70 -14.39
CA ASP A 258 -21.51 -13.04 -13.81
C ASP A 258 -21.06 -13.02 -12.34
N PRO A 259 -21.99 -13.11 -11.36
CA PRO A 259 -21.64 -13.07 -9.95
C PRO A 259 -20.95 -14.33 -9.42
N LYS A 260 -20.90 -15.39 -10.24
CA LYS A 260 -20.17 -16.62 -9.92
C LYS A 260 -18.77 -16.63 -10.51
N ARG A 261 -18.41 -15.60 -11.30
CA ARG A 261 -17.06 -15.45 -11.84
C ARG A 261 -16.11 -15.07 -10.70
N CYS A 262 -15.31 -16.03 -10.27
CA CYS A 262 -14.20 -15.82 -9.35
C CYS A 262 -12.89 -15.83 -10.13
N PRO A 263 -12.40 -14.69 -10.67
CA PRO A 263 -11.19 -14.64 -11.48
C PRO A 263 -9.96 -15.13 -10.70
N TRP A 264 -9.91 -14.94 -9.38
CA TRP A 264 -8.81 -15.39 -8.51
C TRP A 264 -8.84 -16.88 -8.17
N LEU A 265 -9.97 -17.59 -8.37
CA LEU A 265 -9.99 -19.03 -8.11
C LEU A 265 -9.30 -19.76 -9.27
N ASP A 266 -8.10 -20.28 -9.00
CA ASP A 266 -7.47 -21.29 -9.83
C ASP A 266 -8.23 -22.61 -9.68
N THR A 267 -9.38 -22.72 -10.33
CA THR A 267 -9.94 -24.05 -10.63
C THR A 267 -9.18 -24.62 -11.82
N ALA A 268 -7.92 -25.00 -11.62
CA ALA A 268 -7.54 -26.28 -12.22
C ALA A 268 -8.44 -27.32 -11.53
N GLU A 269 -9.03 -28.19 -12.33
CA GLU A 269 -10.04 -29.20 -11.96
C GLU A 269 -9.95 -29.73 -10.52
#